data_AF-A0A7V2WRA2-F1
#
_entry.id   AF-A0A7V2WRA2-F1
#
_cell.length_a   1.000
_cell.length_b   1.000
_cell.length_c   1.000
_cell.angle_alpha   90.00
_cell.angle_beta   90.00
_cell.angle_gamma   90.00
#
_symmetry.space_group_name_H-M   'P 1'
#
loop_
_entity.id
_entity.type
_entity.pdbx_description
1 polymer ?
#
loop_
_entity_poly.entity_id
_entity_poly.type
_entity_poly.pdbx_seq_one_letter_code
_entity_poly.pdbx_strand_id
1 'polypeptide(L)'
;QTPYLVLSRKAYRALKKLRRKHKDINMTVSTNSLSSTDAYYVYAISYKHKRRYMRGLKLNIFEYKQHPKYADELFGTQHRGKNVRYGLHAKSIVIDDYTSMIGSHNFDHRSDVLNTESGLIIKSKALAQELSNYINTDISPENSWLIAPNKKIPFFSFFSGIMATISRSLPTLDIWPFRYSSSFQLRPGKKAVSINHPDFYKNYKNLGSFPDVELSSKQIQTIIISAFAGFAEPVM
;
A
#
# COMPACT_ATOMS: atom_id res chain seq x y z
N GLN A 1 -6.99 -7.85 -2.11
CA GLN A 1 -5.88 -7.84 -1.15
C GLN A 1 -4.65 -8.45 -1.79
N THR A 2 -3.48 -7.95 -1.44
CA THR A 2 -2.20 -8.56 -1.81
C THR A 2 -1.18 -8.21 -0.73
N PRO A 3 -0.26 -9.11 -0.34
CA PRO A 3 0.83 -8.72 0.56
C PRO A 3 1.73 -7.64 -0.05
N TYR A 4 1.80 -7.59 -1.38
CA TYR A 4 2.75 -6.77 -2.13
C TYR A 4 2.05 -5.98 -3.24
N LEU A 5 1.91 -4.67 -3.06
CA LEU A 5 1.36 -3.80 -4.10
C LEU A 5 2.41 -3.47 -5.19
N VAL A 6 2.80 -4.48 -5.95
CA VAL A 6 3.69 -4.36 -7.11
C VAL A 6 2.95 -4.87 -8.34
N LEU A 7 2.08 -4.03 -8.91
CA LEU A 7 1.25 -4.46 -10.04
C LEU A 7 2.11 -4.74 -11.27
N SER A 8 1.89 -5.91 -11.88
CA SER A 8 2.50 -6.22 -13.17
C SER A 8 2.11 -5.19 -14.24
N ARG A 9 2.91 -5.07 -15.30
CA ARG A 9 2.61 -4.15 -16.41
C ARG A 9 1.25 -4.45 -17.05
N LYS A 10 0.88 -5.73 -17.13
CA LYS A 10 -0.41 -6.20 -17.66
C LYS A 10 -1.56 -5.78 -16.74
N ALA A 11 -1.44 -6.07 -15.44
CA ALA A 11 -2.44 -5.68 -14.43
C ALA A 11 -2.65 -4.16 -14.39
N TYR A 12 -1.56 -3.39 -14.36
CA TYR A 12 -1.64 -1.92 -14.35
C TYR A 12 -2.37 -1.37 -15.59
N ARG A 13 -2.06 -1.89 -16.79
CA ARG A 13 -2.72 -1.45 -18.03
C ARG A 13 -4.21 -1.81 -18.04
N ALA A 14 -4.57 -3.00 -17.57
CA ALA A 14 -5.96 -3.43 -17.45
C ALA A 14 -6.76 -2.51 -16.52
N LEU A 15 -6.27 -2.27 -15.30
CA LEU A 15 -6.91 -1.36 -14.35
C LEU A 15 -6.99 0.08 -14.87
N LYS A 16 -5.95 0.55 -15.58
CA LYS A 16 -5.96 1.89 -16.20
C LYS A 16 -7.02 2.00 -17.31
N LYS A 17 -7.18 0.95 -18.13
CA LYS A 17 -8.24 0.90 -19.15
C LYS A 17 -9.62 0.89 -18.50
N LEU A 18 -9.80 0.10 -17.43
CA LEU A 18 -11.05 0.03 -16.68
C LEU A 18 -11.43 1.39 -16.08
N ARG A 19 -10.49 2.06 -15.39
CA ARG A 19 -10.67 3.42 -14.84
C ARG A 19 -11.01 4.47 -15.90
N ARG A 20 -10.47 4.35 -17.12
CA ARG A 20 -10.79 5.27 -18.22
C ARG A 20 -12.23 5.08 -18.71
N LYS A 21 -12.71 3.84 -18.74
CA LYS A 21 -14.07 3.51 -19.19
C LYS A 21 -15.12 3.81 -18.12
N HIS A 22 -14.79 3.58 -16.85
CA HIS A 22 -15.67 3.78 -15.70
C HIS A 22 -15.01 4.78 -14.75
N LYS A 23 -15.39 6.06 -14.85
CA LYS A 23 -14.72 7.15 -14.09
C LYS A 23 -15.01 7.06 -12.59
N ASP A 24 -16.17 6.50 -12.26
CA ASP A 24 -16.78 6.34 -10.95
C ASP A 24 -16.40 5.03 -10.24
N ILE A 25 -15.76 4.07 -10.92
CA ILE A 25 -15.40 2.78 -10.32
C ILE A 25 -14.62 2.96 -9.01
N ASN A 26 -15.02 2.29 -7.94
CA ASN A 26 -14.24 2.31 -6.70
C ASN A 26 -13.18 1.21 -6.76
N MET A 27 -11.92 1.55 -6.51
CA MET A 27 -10.84 0.55 -6.46
C MET A 27 -10.07 0.72 -5.15
N THR A 28 -10.18 -0.28 -4.30
CA THR A 28 -9.56 -0.32 -2.97
C THR A 28 -8.53 -1.44 -2.91
N VAL A 29 -7.39 -1.18 -2.27
CA VAL A 29 -6.34 -2.16 -2.03
C VAL A 29 -6.00 -2.18 -0.55
N SER A 30 -6.03 -3.38 0.02
CA SER A 30 -5.40 -3.70 1.31
C SER A 30 -4.06 -4.39 1.02
N THR A 31 -2.97 -3.84 1.57
CA THR A 31 -1.58 -4.31 1.39
C THR A 31 -0.76 -4.12 2.66
N ASN A 32 0.38 -4.80 2.78
CA ASN A 32 1.26 -4.59 3.93
C ASN A 32 1.93 -3.21 3.91
N SER A 33 2.13 -2.65 5.11
CA SER A 33 3.03 -1.52 5.35
C SER A 33 4.48 -1.99 5.43
N LEU A 34 5.42 -1.04 5.55
CA LEU A 34 6.82 -1.38 5.82
C LEU A 34 6.99 -2.08 7.18
N SER A 35 6.14 -1.76 8.16
CA SER A 35 6.19 -2.38 9.48
C SER A 35 5.52 -3.75 9.51
N SER A 36 4.58 -4.07 8.62
CA SER A 36 3.91 -5.39 8.59
C SER A 36 4.47 -6.36 7.54
N THR A 37 5.27 -5.89 6.59
CA THR A 37 5.83 -6.75 5.53
C THR A 37 7.00 -7.62 6.03
N ASP A 38 7.11 -8.80 5.45
CA ASP A 38 8.23 -9.72 5.50
C ASP A 38 9.28 -9.47 4.39
N ALA A 39 8.94 -8.67 3.37
CA ALA A 39 9.75 -8.46 2.18
C ALA A 39 10.01 -6.96 1.93
N TYR A 40 10.95 -6.38 2.68
CA TYR A 40 11.25 -4.95 2.65
C TYR A 40 11.62 -4.40 1.26
N TYR A 41 12.34 -5.18 0.44
CA TYR A 41 12.70 -4.80 -0.93
C TYR A 41 11.48 -4.70 -1.85
N VAL A 42 10.50 -5.59 -1.67
CA VAL A 42 9.25 -5.56 -2.43
C VAL A 42 8.42 -4.34 -2.03
N TYR A 43 8.38 -4.02 -0.73
CA TYR A 43 7.75 -2.78 -0.25
C TYR A 43 8.43 -1.54 -0.84
N ALA A 44 9.75 -1.51 -0.96
CA ALA A 44 10.46 -0.39 -1.58
C ALA A 44 10.01 -0.12 -3.03
N ILE A 45 9.78 -1.18 -3.82
CA ILE A 45 9.25 -1.06 -5.18
C ILE A 45 7.80 -0.58 -5.17
N SER A 46 6.96 -1.13 -4.28
CA SER A 46 5.59 -0.63 -4.06
C SER A 46 5.61 0.87 -3.71
N TYR A 47 6.54 1.29 -2.85
CA TYR A 47 6.73 2.69 -2.45
C TYR A 47 7.08 3.60 -3.63
N LYS A 48 8.02 3.19 -4.51
CA LYS A 48 8.37 3.88 -5.77
C LYS A 48 7.13 4.12 -6.64
N HIS A 49 6.28 3.12 -6.78
CA HIS A 49 5.13 3.17 -7.69
C HIS A 49 3.84 3.72 -7.06
N LYS A 50 3.82 3.93 -5.74
CA LYS A 50 2.66 4.43 -4.98
C LYS A 50 2.03 5.67 -5.59
N ARG A 51 2.83 6.69 -5.92
CA ARG A 51 2.35 7.93 -6.59
C ARG A 51 1.65 7.62 -7.93
N ARG A 52 2.20 6.69 -8.71
CA ARG A 52 1.63 6.28 -10.00
C ARG A 52 0.31 5.54 -9.83
N TYR A 53 0.16 4.71 -8.80
CA TYR A 53 -1.10 4.03 -8.50
C TYR A 53 -2.18 5.02 -8.05
N MET A 54 -1.86 5.91 -7.11
CA MET A 54 -2.81 6.90 -6.60
C MET A 54 -3.25 7.89 -7.70
N ARG A 55 -2.32 8.44 -8.49
CA ARG A 55 -2.67 9.41 -9.53
C ARG A 55 -3.27 8.77 -10.78
N GLY A 56 -2.70 7.65 -11.22
CA GLY A 56 -3.05 7.02 -12.49
C GLY A 56 -4.28 6.12 -12.41
N LEU A 57 -4.44 5.38 -11.30
CA LEU A 57 -5.54 4.43 -11.11
C LEU A 57 -6.58 4.96 -10.12
N LYS A 58 -6.26 5.98 -9.31
CA LYS A 58 -7.12 6.45 -8.21
C LYS A 58 -7.46 5.33 -7.23
N LEU A 59 -6.45 4.55 -6.84
CA LEU A 59 -6.62 3.52 -5.81
C LEU A 59 -6.78 4.17 -4.44
N ASN A 60 -7.73 3.67 -3.65
CA ASN A 60 -7.74 3.83 -2.20
C ASN A 60 -6.81 2.77 -1.61
N ILE A 61 -5.65 3.18 -1.12
CA ILE A 61 -4.63 2.26 -0.62
C ILE A 61 -4.68 2.27 0.91
N PHE A 62 -4.80 1.09 1.50
CA PHE A 62 -4.75 0.85 2.92
C PHE A 62 -3.52 -0.01 3.22
N GLU A 63 -2.65 0.49 4.10
CA GLU A 63 -1.44 -0.20 4.52
C GLU A 63 -1.65 -0.80 5.92
N TYR A 64 -1.57 -2.13 5.99
CA TYR A 64 -1.82 -2.92 7.20
C TYR A 64 -0.77 -2.66 8.27
N LYS A 65 -1.20 -2.61 9.53
CA LYS A 65 -0.33 -2.38 10.69
C LYS A 65 0.28 -3.69 11.16
N GLN A 66 1.46 -3.60 11.76
CA GLN A 66 2.13 -4.77 12.35
C GLN A 66 1.46 -5.28 13.64
N HIS A 67 0.66 -4.43 14.30
CA HIS A 67 -0.12 -4.76 15.49
C HIS A 67 -1.59 -4.32 15.29
N PRO A 68 -2.38 -5.06 14.49
CA PRO A 68 -3.79 -4.78 14.30
C PRO A 68 -4.56 -5.01 15.61
N LYS A 69 -5.60 -4.22 15.87
CA LYS A 69 -6.41 -4.35 17.10
C LYS A 69 -7.09 -5.72 17.18
N TYR A 70 -7.52 -6.24 16.04
CA TYR A 70 -8.26 -7.49 15.92
C TYR A 70 -7.33 -8.69 15.67
N ALA A 71 -6.07 -8.64 16.11
CA ALA A 71 -5.08 -9.69 15.88
C ALA A 71 -5.55 -11.07 16.36
N ASP A 72 -6.17 -11.15 17.55
CA ASP A 72 -6.65 -12.43 18.10
C ASP A 72 -7.79 -13.04 17.25
N GLU A 73 -8.68 -12.20 16.70
CA GLU A 73 -9.77 -12.64 15.82
C GLU A 73 -9.26 -13.06 14.44
N LEU A 74 -8.17 -12.45 13.97
CA LEU A 74 -7.61 -12.66 12.64
C LEU A 74 -6.57 -13.79 12.58
N PHE A 75 -5.84 -14.02 13.67
CA PHE A 75 -4.69 -14.94 13.73
C PHE A 75 -4.77 -15.97 14.86
N GLY A 76 -5.81 -15.92 15.69
CA GLY A 76 -5.95 -16.78 16.86
C GLY A 76 -5.07 -16.35 18.04
N THR A 77 -5.35 -16.88 19.22
CA THR A 77 -4.69 -16.49 20.47
C THR A 77 -3.32 -17.17 20.70
N GLN A 78 -2.96 -18.11 19.83
CA GLN A 78 -1.77 -18.96 19.94
C GLN A 78 -0.46 -18.19 19.58
N HIS A 79 -0.57 -17.09 18.84
CA HIS A 79 0.58 -16.32 18.34
C HIS A 79 0.73 -14.98 19.08
N ARG A 80 0.74 -15.00 20.42
CA ARG A 80 0.86 -13.79 21.25
C ARG A 80 2.30 -13.49 21.63
N GLY A 81 2.66 -12.20 21.61
CA GLY A 81 3.92 -11.69 22.14
C GLY A 81 4.17 -10.26 21.72
N LYS A 82 4.85 -9.46 22.57
CA LYS A 82 5.22 -8.08 22.23
C LYS A 82 6.05 -7.97 20.94
N ASN A 83 6.76 -9.04 20.58
CA ASN A 83 7.63 -9.10 19.41
C ASN A 83 6.95 -9.76 18.19
N VAL A 84 5.68 -10.14 18.27
CA VAL A 84 4.96 -10.74 17.14
C VAL A 84 4.46 -9.63 16.22
N ARG A 85 4.89 -9.71 14.96
CA ARG A 85 4.45 -8.83 13.87
C ARG A 85 3.47 -9.58 13.00
N TYR A 86 2.32 -8.98 12.75
CA TYR A 86 1.30 -9.52 11.87
C TYR A 86 1.40 -8.87 10.50
N GLY A 87 1.12 -9.66 9.47
CA GLY A 87 1.10 -9.21 8.08
C GLY A 87 -0.01 -9.90 7.29
N LEU A 88 -0.54 -9.20 6.31
CA LEU A 88 -1.47 -9.77 5.34
C LEU A 88 -0.74 -10.80 4.49
N HIS A 89 -1.37 -11.96 4.31
CA HIS A 89 -0.95 -12.95 3.32
C HIS A 89 -2.09 -13.33 2.35
N ALA A 90 -3.27 -12.72 2.48
CA ALA A 90 -4.39 -12.94 1.58
C ALA A 90 -4.06 -12.44 0.16
N LYS A 91 -4.41 -13.24 -0.85
CA LYS A 91 -4.45 -12.81 -2.25
C LYS A 91 -5.85 -13.05 -2.81
N SER A 92 -6.59 -11.95 -2.90
CA SER A 92 -8.03 -11.99 -3.14
C SER A 92 -8.52 -10.76 -3.89
N ILE A 93 -9.60 -10.88 -4.64
CA ILE A 93 -10.32 -9.77 -5.28
C ILE A 93 -11.81 -10.00 -5.07
N VAL A 94 -12.56 -8.94 -4.80
CA VAL A 94 -14.02 -8.92 -4.91
C VAL A 94 -14.42 -7.87 -5.95
N ILE A 95 -15.37 -8.22 -6.82
CA ILE A 95 -15.95 -7.35 -7.84
C ILE A 95 -17.46 -7.32 -7.65
N ASP A 96 -18.01 -6.11 -7.52
CA ASP A 96 -19.44 -5.79 -7.46
C ASP A 96 -20.25 -6.66 -6.49
N ASP A 97 -19.66 -7.01 -5.34
CA ASP A 97 -20.24 -7.87 -4.30
C ASP A 97 -20.82 -9.19 -4.83
N TYR A 98 -20.25 -9.71 -5.92
CA TYR A 98 -20.74 -10.93 -6.57
C TYR A 98 -19.64 -11.87 -7.06
N THR A 99 -18.55 -11.34 -7.61
CA THR A 99 -17.45 -12.19 -8.11
C THR A 99 -16.27 -12.09 -7.15
N SER A 100 -15.84 -13.25 -6.63
CA SER A 100 -14.65 -13.38 -5.81
C SER A 100 -13.56 -14.13 -6.56
N MET A 101 -12.32 -13.68 -6.42
CA MET A 101 -11.13 -14.44 -6.76
C MET A 101 -10.33 -14.68 -5.47
N ILE A 102 -9.92 -15.91 -5.22
CA ILE A 102 -9.04 -16.28 -4.10
C ILE A 102 -7.97 -17.21 -4.65
N GLY A 103 -6.70 -16.98 -4.33
CA GLY A 103 -5.62 -17.83 -4.84
C GLY A 103 -4.26 -17.50 -4.26
N SER A 104 -3.22 -18.03 -4.91
CA SER A 104 -1.82 -17.82 -4.52
C SER A 104 -1.19 -16.58 -5.20
N HIS A 105 -1.80 -16.08 -6.27
CA HIS A 105 -1.23 -15.03 -7.14
C HIS A 105 -1.16 -13.65 -6.47
N ASN A 106 0.04 -13.08 -6.32
CA ASN A 106 0.24 -11.77 -5.66
C ASN A 106 -0.13 -10.55 -6.52
N PHE A 107 -0.46 -10.76 -7.79
CA PHE A 107 -0.74 -9.72 -8.80
C PHE A 107 0.51 -8.94 -9.24
N ASP A 108 1.68 -9.56 -9.09
CA ASP A 108 2.99 -9.05 -9.49
C ASP A 108 3.53 -9.75 -10.74
N HIS A 109 4.66 -9.25 -11.26
CA HIS A 109 5.23 -9.79 -12.49
C HIS A 109 5.78 -11.20 -12.28
N ARG A 110 6.38 -11.47 -11.11
CA ARG A 110 6.82 -12.81 -10.72
C ARG A 110 5.69 -13.85 -10.80
N SER A 111 4.50 -13.53 -10.27
CA SER A 111 3.32 -14.42 -10.35
C SER A 111 2.81 -14.58 -11.78
N ASP A 112 2.97 -13.56 -12.63
CA ASP A 112 2.56 -13.62 -14.04
C ASP A 112 3.45 -14.56 -14.89
N VAL A 113 4.75 -14.69 -14.58
CA VAL A 113 5.73 -15.33 -15.50
C VAL A 113 6.65 -16.38 -14.90
N LEU A 114 6.84 -16.42 -13.58
CA LEU A 114 7.79 -17.33 -12.92
C LEU A 114 7.11 -18.39 -12.04
N ASN A 115 6.00 -18.06 -11.39
CA ASN A 115 5.36 -18.97 -10.45
C ASN A 115 4.29 -19.83 -11.15
N THR A 116 4.11 -21.05 -10.66
CA THR A 116 2.86 -21.79 -10.86
C THR A 116 1.87 -21.33 -9.81
N GLU A 117 0.75 -20.77 -10.27
CA GLU A 117 -0.27 -20.18 -9.40
C GLU A 117 -1.58 -20.97 -9.50
N SER A 118 -2.31 -21.06 -8.40
CA SER A 118 -3.65 -21.63 -8.36
C SER A 118 -4.63 -20.60 -7.84
N GLY A 119 -5.88 -20.67 -8.29
CA GLY A 119 -6.93 -19.79 -7.80
C GLY A 119 -8.31 -20.24 -8.22
N LEU A 120 -9.29 -19.80 -7.45
CA LEU A 120 -10.70 -20.02 -7.67
C LEU A 120 -11.35 -18.68 -8.02
N ILE A 121 -12.16 -18.69 -9.09
CA ILE A 121 -13.07 -17.58 -9.42
C ILE A 121 -14.48 -18.07 -9.14
N ILE A 122 -15.14 -17.43 -8.19
CA ILE A 122 -16.42 -17.88 -7.66
C ILE A 122 -17.44 -16.77 -7.85
N LYS A 123 -18.55 -17.10 -8.53
CA LYS A 123 -19.69 -16.19 -8.74
C LYS A 123 -20.75 -16.51 -7.69
N SER A 124 -20.72 -15.79 -6.58
CA SER A 124 -21.64 -15.99 -5.46
C SER A 124 -21.72 -14.72 -4.63
N LYS A 125 -22.93 -14.17 -4.51
CA LYS A 125 -23.19 -13.00 -3.68
C LYS A 125 -22.84 -13.25 -2.21
N ALA A 126 -23.23 -14.41 -1.68
CA ALA A 126 -22.98 -14.76 -0.27
C ALA A 126 -21.48 -14.78 0.04
N LEU A 127 -20.68 -15.47 -0.78
CA LEU A 127 -19.23 -15.53 -0.58
C LEU A 127 -18.55 -14.17 -0.80
N ALA A 128 -18.98 -13.42 -1.81
CA ALA A 128 -18.43 -12.11 -2.09
C ALA A 128 -18.68 -11.12 -0.94
N GLN A 129 -19.86 -11.16 -0.33
CA GLN A 129 -20.18 -10.35 0.85
C GLN A 129 -19.33 -10.73 2.06
N GLU A 130 -19.16 -12.03 2.31
CA GLU A 130 -18.31 -12.52 3.40
C GLU A 130 -16.85 -12.10 3.21
N LEU A 131 -16.30 -12.30 2.01
CA LEU A 131 -14.95 -11.86 1.68
C LEU A 131 -14.80 -10.33 1.76
N SER A 132 -15.79 -9.56 1.30
CA SER A 132 -15.82 -8.10 1.46
C SER A 132 -15.79 -7.70 2.93
N ASN A 133 -16.48 -8.41 3.82
CA ASN A 133 -16.46 -8.13 5.26
C ASN A 133 -15.07 -8.35 5.86
N TYR A 134 -14.38 -9.44 5.52
CA TYR A 134 -12.98 -9.64 5.94
C TYR A 134 -12.06 -8.52 5.43
N ILE A 135 -12.20 -8.12 4.16
CA ILE A 135 -11.42 -7.02 3.59
C ILE A 135 -11.73 -5.71 4.33
N ASN A 136 -13.00 -5.43 4.63
CA ASN A 136 -13.43 -4.24 5.35
C ASN A 136 -12.87 -4.18 6.78
N THR A 137 -12.81 -5.33 7.47
CA THR A 137 -12.14 -5.46 8.76
C THR A 137 -10.65 -5.18 8.63
N ASP A 138 -9.97 -5.70 7.61
CA ASP A 138 -8.53 -5.47 7.42
C ASP A 138 -8.19 -4.01 7.12
N ILE A 139 -9.02 -3.31 6.34
CA ILE A 139 -8.81 -1.89 6.00
C ILE A 139 -9.36 -0.92 7.04
N SER A 140 -9.93 -1.43 8.15
CA SER A 140 -10.46 -0.58 9.21
C SER A 140 -9.35 0.32 9.78
N PRO A 141 -9.69 1.52 10.30
CA PRO A 141 -8.71 2.43 10.88
C PRO A 141 -7.90 1.83 12.05
N GLU A 142 -8.41 0.78 12.68
CA GLU A 142 -7.76 0.04 13.75
C GLU A 142 -6.66 -0.87 13.20
N ASN A 143 -6.86 -1.48 12.02
CA ASN A 143 -5.96 -2.47 11.42
C ASN A 143 -5.06 -1.91 10.32
N SER A 144 -5.43 -0.80 9.69
CA SER A 144 -4.70 -0.21 8.57
C SER A 144 -4.61 1.31 8.65
N TRP A 145 -3.60 1.86 8.00
CA TRP A 145 -3.52 3.29 7.69
C TRP A 145 -4.03 3.57 6.29
N LEU A 146 -4.80 4.65 6.14
CA LEU A 146 -5.20 5.13 4.83
C LEU A 146 -4.05 5.93 4.21
N ILE A 147 -3.64 5.58 3.00
CA ILE A 147 -2.61 6.32 2.27
C ILE A 147 -3.26 7.45 1.48
N ALA A 148 -2.84 8.67 1.78
CA ALA A 148 -3.34 9.87 1.11
C ALA A 148 -2.21 10.83 0.74
N PRO A 149 -2.43 11.73 -0.23
CA PRO A 149 -1.45 12.76 -0.55
C PRO A 149 -1.15 13.64 0.66
N ASN A 150 0.08 14.14 0.77
CA ASN A 150 0.36 15.17 1.76
C ASN A 150 -0.36 16.48 1.39
N LYS A 151 -0.89 17.18 2.40
CA LYS A 151 -1.40 18.54 2.21
C LYS A 151 -0.24 19.37 1.65
N LYS A 152 -0.43 19.98 0.49
CA LYS A 152 0.54 20.93 -0.07
C LYS A 152 0.66 22.10 0.90
N ILE A 153 1.70 22.12 1.72
CA ILE A 153 2.07 23.30 2.50
C ILE A 153 2.80 24.23 1.52
N PRO A 154 2.41 25.51 1.37
CA PRO A 154 3.19 26.48 0.61
C PRO A 154 4.61 26.52 1.21
N PHE A 155 5.60 26.30 0.35
CA PHE A 155 7.00 26.06 0.72
C PHE A 155 7.62 27.32 1.35
N PHE A 156 8.02 27.29 2.63
CA PHE A 156 8.95 28.27 3.20
C PHE A 156 10.36 27.67 3.32
N SER A 157 11.29 28.28 2.59
CA SER A 157 12.75 28.37 2.76
C SER A 157 13.49 27.36 3.66
N PHE A 158 13.75 26.12 3.20
CA PHE A 158 14.69 25.22 3.90
C PHE A 158 15.79 24.59 3.01
N PHE A 159 16.03 25.11 1.81
CA PHE A 159 16.97 24.48 0.86
C PHE A 159 17.99 25.42 0.22
N SER A 160 18.71 26.22 0.99
CA SER A 160 19.89 26.93 0.45
C SER A 160 21.19 26.09 0.53
N GLY A 161 21.31 25.11 1.43
CA GLY A 161 22.61 24.47 1.72
C GLY A 161 22.89 23.09 1.10
N ILE A 162 21.89 22.23 0.90
CA ILE A 162 22.15 20.79 0.63
C ILE A 162 22.03 20.41 -0.86
N MET A 163 21.34 21.21 -1.67
CA MET A 163 21.04 20.87 -3.07
C MET A 163 22.16 21.21 -4.08
N ALA A 164 23.10 22.07 -3.73
CA ALA A 164 24.17 22.49 -4.64
C ALA A 164 25.24 21.40 -4.87
N THR A 165 25.36 20.41 -3.97
CA THR A 165 26.46 19.44 -3.98
C THR A 165 26.10 18.09 -4.62
N ILE A 166 24.82 17.73 -4.67
CA ILE A 166 24.39 16.39 -5.15
C ILE A 166 24.01 16.40 -6.65
N SER A 167 23.76 17.58 -7.23
CA SER A 167 23.18 17.73 -8.58
C SER A 167 24.14 17.40 -9.75
N ARG A 168 25.47 17.34 -9.55
CA ARG A 168 26.42 17.35 -10.69
C ARG A 168 26.90 16.01 -11.24
N SER A 169 26.51 14.84 -10.71
CA SER A 169 27.10 13.57 -11.18
C SER A 169 26.14 12.42 -11.56
N LEU A 170 24.81 12.60 -11.58
CA LEU A 170 23.88 11.48 -11.83
C LEU A 170 22.69 11.88 -12.73
N PRO A 171 22.64 11.45 -14.01
CA PRO A 171 21.64 11.91 -15.00
C PRO A 171 20.22 11.31 -14.88
N THR A 172 19.87 10.58 -13.82
CA THR A 172 18.55 9.92 -13.67
C THR A 172 17.91 10.07 -12.28
N LEU A 173 18.45 10.93 -11.44
CA LEU A 173 18.17 10.88 -10.01
C LEU A 173 16.92 11.71 -9.61
N ASP A 174 15.81 11.03 -9.30
CA ASP A 174 14.69 11.58 -8.51
C ASP A 174 15.14 11.63 -7.03
N ILE A 175 15.92 12.66 -6.68
CA ILE A 175 16.51 12.84 -5.34
C ILE A 175 15.48 13.46 -4.40
N TRP A 176 14.44 12.68 -4.12
CA TRP A 176 13.51 12.80 -3.00
C TRP A 176 13.53 14.10 -2.14
N PRO A 177 12.61 15.06 -2.38
CA PRO A 177 12.15 15.95 -1.32
C PRO A 177 10.62 15.98 -1.17
N PHE A 178 9.85 15.29 -2.01
CA PHE A 178 8.38 15.28 -1.91
C PHE A 178 7.87 13.86 -1.74
N ARG A 179 7.69 13.44 -0.47
CA ARG A 179 6.81 12.30 -0.16
C ARG A 179 5.43 12.70 -0.69
N TYR A 180 5.02 12.20 -1.85
CA TYR A 180 3.72 12.57 -2.43
C TYR A 180 2.58 12.20 -1.47
N SER A 181 2.73 11.06 -0.78
CA SER A 181 1.75 10.50 0.14
C SER A 181 2.36 10.14 1.49
N SER A 182 1.51 10.05 2.51
CA SER A 182 1.82 9.56 3.85
C SER A 182 0.72 8.61 4.34
N SER A 183 0.99 7.96 5.47
CA SER A 183 0.04 7.14 6.21
C SER A 183 -0.80 8.02 7.13
N PHE A 184 -2.12 7.87 7.05
CA PHE A 184 -3.09 8.64 7.81
C PHE A 184 -3.89 7.75 8.74
N GLN A 185 -3.93 8.13 10.02
CA GLN A 185 -4.70 7.47 11.07
C GLN A 185 -5.97 8.27 11.36
N LEU A 186 -7.13 7.60 11.42
CA LEU A 186 -8.37 8.25 11.85
C LEU A 186 -8.22 8.74 13.29
N ARG A 187 -8.59 10.00 13.55
CA ARG A 187 -8.58 10.55 14.91
C ARG A 187 -9.71 9.93 15.74
N PRO A 188 -9.50 9.71 17.05
CA PRO A 188 -10.56 9.23 17.93
C PRO A 188 -11.82 10.10 17.84
N GLY A 189 -12.99 9.46 17.75
CA GLY A 189 -14.29 10.13 17.67
C GLY A 189 -14.60 10.83 16.33
N LYS A 190 -13.74 10.72 15.30
CA LYS A 190 -14.02 11.24 13.96
C LYS A 190 -14.57 10.15 13.05
N LYS A 191 -15.33 10.56 12.02
CA LYS A 191 -15.89 9.65 11.01
C LYS A 191 -14.86 9.38 9.91
N ALA A 192 -14.72 8.11 9.52
CA ALA A 192 -13.94 7.73 8.35
C ALA A 192 -14.56 8.34 7.08
N VAL A 193 -13.73 9.00 6.27
CA VAL A 193 -14.16 9.67 5.03
C VAL A 193 -13.13 9.43 3.92
N SER A 194 -13.57 9.54 2.67
CA SER A 194 -12.68 9.34 1.51
C SER A 194 -11.59 10.42 1.43
N ILE A 195 -10.49 10.10 0.74
CA ILE A 195 -9.33 11.01 0.57
C ILE A 195 -9.68 12.33 -0.13
N ASN A 196 -10.81 12.39 -0.84
CA ASN A 196 -11.29 13.58 -1.55
C ASN A 196 -12.30 14.39 -0.72
N HIS A 197 -12.69 13.92 0.46
CA HIS A 197 -13.65 14.60 1.32
C HIS A 197 -13.02 15.88 1.91
N PRO A 198 -13.75 17.02 1.97
CA PRO A 198 -13.21 18.29 2.50
C PRO A 198 -12.63 18.18 3.92
N ASP A 199 -13.27 17.37 4.77
CA ASP A 199 -12.84 17.15 6.16
C ASP A 199 -11.79 16.05 6.33
N PHE A 200 -11.25 15.47 5.26
CA PHE A 200 -10.26 14.39 5.36
C PHE A 200 -9.08 14.77 6.27
N TYR A 201 -8.41 15.90 6.01
CA TYR A 201 -7.28 16.33 6.83
C TYR A 201 -7.66 16.82 8.25
N LYS A 202 -8.96 17.03 8.51
CA LYS A 202 -9.48 17.32 9.86
C LYS A 202 -9.73 16.02 10.64
N ASN A 203 -10.22 14.98 9.95
CA ASN A 203 -10.59 13.71 10.55
C ASN A 203 -9.39 12.79 10.76
N TYR A 204 -8.33 12.95 9.97
CA TYR A 204 -7.15 12.08 10.03
C TYR A 204 -5.90 12.83 10.54
N LYS A 205 -5.02 12.09 11.22
CA LYS A 205 -3.68 12.51 11.64
C LYS A 205 -2.66 11.93 10.66
N ASN A 206 -1.77 12.79 10.14
CA ASN A 206 -0.64 12.37 9.33
C ASN A 206 0.45 11.74 10.23
N LEU A 207 0.86 10.51 9.95
CA LEU A 207 1.92 9.80 10.68
C LEU A 207 3.25 9.74 9.93
N GLY A 208 3.34 10.35 8.74
CA GLY A 208 4.50 10.24 7.86
C GLY A 208 4.48 8.98 7.00
N SER A 209 5.61 8.64 6.36
CA SER A 209 5.65 7.55 5.37
C SER A 209 5.79 6.14 5.96
N PHE A 210 6.41 6.01 7.13
CA PHE A 210 6.82 4.72 7.69
C PHE A 210 6.50 4.65 9.20
N PRO A 211 5.22 4.80 9.60
CA PRO A 211 4.84 4.66 10.99
C PRO A 211 5.16 3.25 11.53
N ASP A 212 5.50 3.20 12.81
CA ASP A 212 5.80 1.97 13.57
C ASP A 212 6.93 1.11 12.97
N VAL A 213 7.84 1.72 12.21
CA VAL A 213 9.04 1.04 11.70
C VAL A 213 10.21 1.28 12.66
N GLU A 214 10.73 0.20 13.24
CA GLU A 214 11.89 0.21 14.16
C GLU A 214 13.24 0.25 13.40
N LEU A 215 13.33 1.05 12.35
CA LEU A 215 14.55 1.23 11.56
C LEU A 215 14.94 2.71 11.54
N SER A 216 16.23 2.98 11.64
CA SER A 216 16.75 4.33 11.45
C SER A 216 16.47 4.84 10.02
N SER A 217 16.37 6.16 9.86
CA SER A 217 16.22 6.78 8.54
C SER A 217 17.28 6.34 7.54
N LYS A 218 18.52 6.10 8.00
CA LYS A 218 19.62 5.60 7.17
C LYS A 218 19.37 4.17 6.68
N GLN A 219 18.90 3.27 7.56
CA GLN A 219 18.54 1.90 7.17
C GLN A 219 17.37 1.87 6.18
N ILE A 220 16.33 2.69 6.42
CA ILE A 220 15.21 2.81 5.48
C ILE A 220 15.71 3.31 4.12
N GLN A 221 16.56 4.34 4.09
CA GLN A 221 17.17 4.82 2.85
C GLN A 221 17.97 3.72 2.14
N THR A 222 18.78 2.94 2.87
CA THR A 222 19.51 1.81 2.29
C THR A 222 18.56 0.80 1.66
N ILE A 223 17.50 0.37 2.35
CA ILE A 223 16.51 -0.58 1.80
C ILE A 223 15.91 -0.04 0.50
N ILE A 224 15.47 1.22 0.52
CA ILE A 224 14.82 1.87 -0.63
C ILE A 224 15.80 2.00 -1.81
N ILE A 225 17.02 2.49 -1.57
CA ILE A 225 18.05 2.69 -2.61
C ILE A 225 18.51 1.35 -3.16
N SER A 226 18.79 0.35 -2.31
CA SER A 226 19.24 -0.97 -2.75
C SER A 226 18.20 -1.69 -3.62
N ALA A 227 16.92 -1.50 -3.34
CA ALA A 227 15.85 -2.04 -4.20
C ALA A 227 15.82 -1.40 -5.59
N PHE A 228 16.34 -0.18 -5.75
CA PHE A 228 16.37 0.55 -7.04
C PHE A 228 17.70 0.41 -7.78
N ALA A 229 18.81 0.32 -7.04
CA ALA A 229 20.16 0.20 -7.59
C ALA A 229 20.59 -1.26 -7.81
N GLY A 230 19.93 -2.22 -7.14
CA GLY A 230 20.25 -3.64 -7.25
C GLY A 230 19.46 -4.38 -8.34
N PHE A 231 19.90 -5.62 -8.62
CA PHE A 231 19.40 -6.66 -9.55
C PHE A 231 17.90 -7.04 -9.45
N ALA A 232 17.07 -6.25 -8.77
CA ALA A 232 15.67 -6.54 -8.46
C ALA A 232 14.67 -6.07 -9.55
N GLU A 233 15.07 -5.18 -10.46
CA GLU A 233 14.17 -4.67 -11.51
C GLU A 233 13.83 -5.68 -12.63
N PRO A 234 14.69 -6.68 -12.97
CA PRO A 234 14.34 -7.71 -13.96
C PRO A 234 13.54 -8.91 -13.41
N VAL A 235 13.44 -9.10 -12.08
CA VAL A 235 12.98 -10.35 -11.46
C VAL A 235 11.71 -10.19 -10.60
N MET A 236 11.23 -8.97 -10.36
CA MET A 236 10.00 -8.67 -9.59
C MET A 236 8.87 -8.08 -10.43
#